data_AF-A0A409V750-F1
#
_entry.id   AF-A0A409V750-F1
#
_cell.length_a   1.000
_cell.length_b   1.000
_cell.length_c   1.000
_cell.angle_alpha   90.00
_cell.angle_beta   90.00
_cell.angle_gamma   90.00
#
_symmetry.space_group_name_H-M   'P 1'
#
loop_
_entity.id
_entity.type
_entity.pdbx_description
1 polymer ?
#
loop_
_entity_poly.entity_id
_entity_poly.type
_entity_poly.pdbx_seq_one_letter_code
_entity_poly.pdbx_strand_id
1 'polypeptide(L)'
;LKSQGLGNKKLKADPFSSSEIDMLFEQNLLGTGNPEALLNTIWLINTFHFSMRGRKEHIDMLFGDIHMMTTASGEQYLEYNERLTKTRTGHSDSRAFAPKIFATPGNSCCPVNAFKQYICRRHEDAQTTDSRFFFKYETDNTT
;
A
#
# COMPACT_ATOMS: atom_id res chain seq x y z
N LEU A 1 -30.32 -26.01 -11.23
CA LEU A 1 -28.94 -25.48 -11.27
C LEU A 1 -28.41 -25.06 -9.89
N LYS A 2 -29.00 -24.07 -9.20
CA LYS A 2 -28.51 -23.63 -7.86
C LYS A 2 -28.71 -24.67 -6.74
N SER A 3 -29.68 -25.58 -6.87
CA SER A 3 -30.01 -26.62 -5.90
C SER A 3 -29.07 -27.84 -5.91
N GLN A 4 -28.20 -27.98 -6.92
CA GLN A 4 -27.31 -29.14 -7.06
C GLN A 4 -25.86 -28.85 -6.63
N GLY A 5 -25.57 -27.69 -6.03
CA GLY A 5 -24.21 -27.32 -5.60
C GLY A 5 -23.17 -27.14 -6.73
N LEU A 6 -23.58 -27.31 -8.00
CA LEU A 6 -22.75 -27.16 -9.20
C LEU A 6 -22.51 -25.69 -9.59
N GLY A 7 -22.81 -24.74 -8.69
CA GLY A 7 -22.60 -23.32 -8.88
C GLY A 7 -21.26 -22.87 -8.31
N ASN A 8 -20.41 -22.35 -9.21
CA ASN A 8 -19.12 -21.70 -9.00
C ASN A 8 -17.90 -22.63 -9.11
N LYS A 9 -17.34 -22.71 -10.32
CA LYS A 9 -15.87 -22.86 -10.46
C LYS A 9 -15.23 -21.84 -9.53
N LYS A 10 -14.29 -22.26 -8.69
CA LYS A 10 -13.50 -21.33 -7.89
C LYS A 10 -12.72 -20.46 -8.87
N LEU A 11 -13.19 -19.25 -9.16
CA LEU A 11 -12.41 -18.18 -9.79
C LEU A 11 -11.39 -17.67 -8.76
N LYS A 12 -10.56 -18.59 -8.25
CA LYS A 12 -9.47 -18.25 -7.35
C LYS A 12 -8.34 -17.77 -8.24
N ALA A 13 -7.94 -16.51 -8.07
CA ALA A 13 -6.73 -16.02 -8.69
C ALA A 13 -5.53 -16.85 -8.19
N ASP A 14 -4.65 -17.23 -9.10
CA ASP A 14 -3.38 -17.82 -8.72
C ASP A 14 -2.52 -16.75 -8.02
N PRO A 15 -1.80 -17.11 -6.95
CA PRO A 15 -0.87 -16.19 -6.32
C PRO A 15 0.28 -15.89 -7.27
N PHE A 16 0.83 -14.69 -7.19
CA PHE A 16 2.09 -14.37 -7.87
C PHE A 16 3.19 -15.31 -7.39
N SER A 17 3.94 -15.88 -8.33
CA SER A 17 5.19 -16.58 -8.07
C SER A 17 6.31 -15.59 -7.72
N SER A 18 7.32 -16.06 -6.98
CA SER A 18 8.49 -15.24 -6.66
C SER A 18 9.18 -14.70 -7.93
N SER A 19 9.29 -15.53 -8.98
CA SER A 19 9.89 -15.13 -10.25
C SER A 19 9.10 -14.04 -10.99
N GLU A 20 7.77 -14.02 -10.88
CA GLU A 20 6.98 -12.92 -11.46
C GLU A 20 7.21 -11.62 -10.69
N ILE A 21 7.30 -11.69 -9.36
CA ILE A 21 7.62 -10.53 -8.54
C ILE A 21 9.01 -9.99 -8.90
N ASP A 22 10.01 -10.87 -9.00
CA ASP A 22 11.37 -10.50 -9.38
C ASP A 22 11.40 -9.81 -10.76
N MET A 23 10.69 -10.37 -11.75
CA MET A 23 10.57 -9.78 -13.08
C MET A 23 9.96 -8.37 -13.05
N LEU A 24 8.94 -8.13 -12.20
CA LEU A 24 8.34 -6.79 -12.06
C LEU A 24 9.35 -5.77 -11.49
N PHE A 25 10.25 -6.20 -10.60
CA PHE A 25 11.33 -5.34 -10.10
C PHE A 25 12.42 -5.12 -11.16
N GLU A 26 12.84 -6.16 -11.87
CA GLU A 26 13.84 -6.08 -12.95
C GLU A 26 13.38 -5.14 -14.08
N GLN A 27 12.10 -5.19 -14.44
CA GLN A 27 11.51 -4.34 -15.48
C GLN A 27 11.19 -2.91 -15.00
N ASN A 28 11.53 -2.55 -13.76
CA ASN A 28 11.14 -1.27 -13.14
C ASN A 28 9.63 -1.00 -13.21
N LEU A 29 8.79 -2.04 -13.10
CA LEU A 29 7.35 -1.92 -12.89
C LEU A 29 7.02 -1.81 -11.39
N LEU A 30 7.91 -2.35 -10.56
CA LEU A 30 8.01 -2.16 -9.12
C LEU A 30 9.41 -1.66 -8.75
N GLY A 31 9.56 -1.13 -7.54
CA GLY A 31 10.77 -0.52 -7.02
C GLY A 31 10.69 1.00 -6.92
N THR A 32 11.86 1.64 -6.83
CA THR A 32 12.00 3.09 -6.62
C THR A 32 12.66 3.80 -7.81
N GLY A 33 12.89 3.06 -8.91
CA GLY A 33 13.66 3.51 -10.07
C GLY A 33 12.98 4.62 -10.87
N ASN A 34 11.65 4.65 -10.92
CA ASN A 34 10.88 5.70 -11.59
C ASN A 34 9.58 6.03 -10.80
N PRO A 35 8.90 7.15 -11.10
CA PRO A 35 7.71 7.58 -10.36
C PRO A 35 6.55 6.58 -10.42
N GLU A 36 6.32 5.94 -11.56
CA GLU A 36 5.24 4.97 -11.74
C GLU A 36 5.50 3.69 -10.95
N ALA A 37 6.71 3.14 -11.04
CA ALA A 37 7.15 1.98 -10.27
C ALA A 37 7.03 2.21 -8.77
N LEU A 38 7.39 3.41 -8.32
CA LEU A 38 7.28 3.81 -6.92
C LEU A 38 5.82 3.80 -6.47
N LEU A 39 4.92 4.41 -7.23
CA LEU A 39 3.48 4.41 -6.92
C LEU A 39 2.89 3.00 -6.91
N ASN A 40 3.25 2.17 -7.89
CA ASN A 40 2.82 0.77 -7.97
C ASN A 40 3.30 -0.03 -6.76
N THR A 41 4.54 0.21 -6.32
CA THR A 41 5.14 -0.45 -5.15
C THR A 41 4.43 -0.05 -3.87
N ILE A 42 4.17 1.24 -3.68
CA ILE A 42 3.41 1.73 -2.51
C ILE A 42 1.99 1.17 -2.51
N TRP A 43 1.33 1.12 -3.67
CA TRP A 43 0.03 0.47 -3.80
C TRP A 43 0.09 -1.00 -3.38
N LEU A 44 1.06 -1.75 -3.90
CA LEU A 44 1.25 -3.17 -3.63
C LEU A 44 1.51 -3.45 -2.13
N ILE A 45 2.40 -2.66 -1.52
CA ILE A 45 2.70 -2.74 -0.08
C ILE A 45 1.43 -2.52 0.74
N ASN A 46 0.66 -1.48 0.43
CA ASN A 46 -0.58 -1.16 1.11
C ASN A 46 -1.62 -2.28 0.97
N THR A 47 -1.77 -2.86 -0.23
CA THR A 47 -2.68 -3.98 -0.47
C THR A 47 -2.29 -5.22 0.33
N PHE A 48 -1.02 -5.65 0.28
CA PHE A 48 -0.57 -6.87 0.93
C PHE A 48 -0.52 -6.76 2.46
N HIS A 49 0.06 -5.68 2.97
CA HIS A 49 0.38 -5.59 4.40
C HIS A 49 -0.71 -4.93 5.23
N PHE A 50 -1.40 -3.91 4.70
CA PHE A 50 -2.52 -3.28 5.40
C PHE A 50 -3.87 -3.94 5.09
N SER A 51 -3.87 -4.96 4.24
CA SER A 51 -5.05 -5.71 3.82
C SER A 51 -6.13 -4.81 3.21
N MET A 52 -5.72 -3.75 2.49
CA MET A 52 -6.62 -2.91 1.71
C MET A 52 -7.01 -3.67 0.45
N ARG A 53 -8.31 -3.89 0.25
CA ARG A 53 -8.82 -4.76 -0.83
C ARG A 53 -9.59 -3.99 -1.89
N GLY A 54 -10.10 -2.81 -1.56
CA GLY A 54 -10.94 -2.01 -2.44
C GLY A 54 -10.22 -0.81 -3.04
N ARG A 55 -10.48 -0.53 -4.33
CA ARG A 55 -10.07 0.74 -4.96
C ARG A 55 -10.48 1.96 -4.13
N LYS A 56 -11.69 1.93 -3.55
CA LYS A 56 -12.19 3.04 -2.72
C LYS A 56 -11.34 3.28 -1.47
N GLU A 57 -10.87 2.23 -0.80
CA GLU A 57 -9.99 2.36 0.38
C GLU A 57 -8.69 3.07 0.01
N HIS A 58 -8.10 2.71 -1.13
CA HIS A 58 -6.89 3.37 -1.62
C HIS A 58 -7.13 4.83 -2.05
N ILE A 59 -8.23 5.11 -2.76
CA ILE A 59 -8.55 6.47 -3.22
C ILE A 59 -8.83 7.40 -2.04
N ASP A 60 -9.57 6.91 -1.04
CA ASP A 60 -9.98 7.70 0.11
C ASP A 60 -8.87 7.90 1.14
N MET A 61 -7.79 7.11 1.07
CA MET A 61 -6.64 7.21 1.96
C MET A 61 -6.06 8.63 1.96
N LEU A 62 -5.73 9.11 3.16
CA LEU A 62 -5.07 10.38 3.37
C LEU A 62 -3.61 10.14 3.77
N PHE A 63 -2.77 11.13 3.52
CA PHE A 63 -1.36 11.07 3.87
C PHE A 63 -1.15 10.79 5.36
N GLY A 64 -1.95 11.43 6.22
CA GLY A 64 -1.93 11.24 7.67
C GLY A 64 -2.43 9.87 8.14
N ASP A 65 -2.94 9.00 7.27
CA ASP A 65 -3.36 7.66 7.70
C ASP A 65 -2.16 6.71 7.94
N ILE A 66 -0.98 7.01 7.37
CA ILE A 66 0.24 6.21 7.55
C ILE A 66 1.27 7.02 8.33
N HIS A 67 1.75 6.45 9.43
CA HIS A 67 2.76 7.05 10.29
C HIS A 67 4.07 6.27 10.19
N MET A 68 5.18 6.98 10.02
CA MET A 68 6.51 6.40 10.13
C MET A 68 6.99 6.49 11.58
N MET A 69 7.26 5.35 12.19
CA MET A 69 7.56 5.21 13.62
C MET A 69 8.91 4.50 13.80
N THR A 70 9.46 4.57 15.01
CA THR A 70 10.68 3.85 15.40
C THR A 70 10.46 3.22 16.77
N THR A 71 10.80 1.94 16.91
CA THR A 71 10.71 1.22 18.18
C THR A 71 11.80 1.70 19.16
N ALA A 72 11.67 1.32 20.44
CA ALA A 72 12.72 1.56 21.43
C ALA A 72 14.06 0.89 21.09
N SER A 73 14.03 -0.19 20.29
CA SER A 73 15.24 -0.87 19.78
C SER A 73 15.82 -0.23 18.52
N GLY A 74 15.24 0.86 18.01
CA GLY A 74 15.71 1.56 16.81
C GLY A 74 15.17 1.01 15.48
N GLU A 75 14.21 0.08 15.52
CA GLU A 75 13.63 -0.51 14.31
C GLU A 75 12.55 0.40 13.73
N GLN A 76 12.67 0.75 12.46
CA GLN A 76 11.70 1.62 11.78
C GLN A 76 10.54 0.81 11.23
N TYR A 77 9.34 1.36 11.32
CA TYR A 77 8.13 0.74 10.79
C TYR A 77 7.11 1.77 10.33
N LEU A 78 6.18 1.34 9.48
CA LEU A 78 4.99 2.07 9.08
C LEU A 78 3.80 1.56 9.87
N GLU A 79 2.95 2.44 10.37
CA GLU A 79 1.72 2.12 11.07
C GLU A 79 0.53 2.73 10.33
N TYR A 80 -0.45 1.91 9.97
CA TYR A 80 -1.66 2.37 9.30
C TYR A 80 -2.81 2.53 10.29
N ASN A 81 -3.31 3.76 10.40
CA ASN A 81 -4.47 4.13 11.20
C ASN A 81 -5.70 4.18 10.29
N GLU A 82 -6.46 3.07 10.30
CA GLU A 82 -7.67 2.97 9.49
C GLU A 82 -8.76 3.93 10.00
N ARG A 83 -9.15 4.88 9.15
CA ARG A 83 -10.37 5.66 9.35
C ARG A 83 -11.58 4.78 9.04
N LEU A 84 -12.49 4.66 9.99
CA LEU A 84 -13.69 3.84 9.84
C LEU A 84 -14.51 4.25 8.62
N THR A 85 -14.70 3.31 7.69
CA THR A 85 -15.61 3.46 6.54
C THR A 85 -16.70 2.38 6.50
N LYS A 86 -16.69 1.42 7.43
CA LYS A 86 -17.73 0.38 7.54
C LYS A 86 -18.79 0.73 8.58
N THR A 87 -20.04 0.46 8.24
CA THR A 87 -21.27 0.45 9.06
C THR A 87 -21.20 -0.57 10.22
N ARG A 88 -20.17 -0.49 11.08
CA ARG A 88 -20.11 -1.25 12.33
C ARG A 88 -20.84 -0.46 13.40
N THR A 89 -22.08 -0.86 13.69
CA THR A 89 -22.86 -0.38 14.84
C THR A 89 -22.49 -1.11 16.15
N GLY A 90 -21.33 -1.76 16.22
CA GLY A 90 -20.91 -2.61 17.34
C GLY A 90 -19.59 -2.17 17.97
N HIS A 91 -19.69 -1.88 19.27
CA HIS A 91 -18.68 -1.50 20.28
C HIS A 91 -17.19 -1.57 19.86
N SER A 92 -16.50 -0.44 20.07
CA SER A 92 -15.15 -0.05 19.67
C SER A 92 -14.99 0.27 18.18
N ASP A 93 -14.74 1.56 17.95
CA ASP A 93 -14.72 2.27 16.68
C ASP A 93 -13.33 2.24 16.00
N SER A 94 -12.52 1.23 16.29
CA SER A 94 -11.20 1.05 15.68
C SER A 94 -10.82 -0.42 15.64
N ARG A 95 -9.84 -0.81 14.81
CA ARG A 95 -9.20 -2.13 14.98
C ARG A 95 -8.62 -2.20 16.40
N ALA A 96 -8.63 -3.39 16.99
CA ALA A 96 -7.96 -3.63 18.27
C ALA A 96 -6.45 -3.31 18.20
N PHE A 97 -5.86 -3.42 17.01
CA PHE A 97 -4.46 -3.11 16.73
C PHE A 97 -4.32 -2.45 15.36
N ALA A 98 -3.49 -1.41 15.29
CA ALA A 98 -3.08 -0.79 14.03
C ALA A 98 -2.13 -1.74 13.28
N PRO A 99 -2.37 -2.05 12.00
CA PRO A 99 -1.44 -2.79 11.16
C PRO A 99 -0.07 -2.11 11.08
N LYS A 100 1.02 -2.90 11.18
CA LYS A 100 2.41 -2.40 11.14
C LYS A 100 3.23 -3.11 10.08
N ILE A 101 4.16 -2.39 9.46
CA ILE A 101 5.12 -2.93 8.48
C ILE A 101 6.51 -2.48 8.86
N PHE A 102 7.36 -3.43 9.22
CA PHE A 102 8.74 -3.15 9.62
C PHE A 102 9.66 -3.00 8.41
N ALA A 103 10.74 -2.23 8.60
CA ALA A 103 11.80 -2.13 7.61
C ALA A 103 12.45 -3.51 7.39
N THR A 104 12.83 -3.79 6.14
CA THR A 104 13.63 -4.96 5.78
C THR A 104 14.95 -4.49 5.17
N PRO A 105 15.95 -4.10 6.00
CA PRO A 105 17.22 -3.58 5.51
C PRO A 105 17.90 -4.56 4.55
N GLY A 106 18.53 -4.03 3.48
CA GLY A 106 19.19 -4.85 2.46
C GLY A 106 18.25 -5.45 1.42
N ASN A 107 16.93 -5.36 1.60
CA ASN A 107 15.95 -5.74 0.59
C ASN A 107 15.62 -4.53 -0.31
N SER A 108 15.74 -4.68 -1.63
CA SER A 108 15.39 -3.66 -2.62
C SER A 108 13.90 -3.25 -2.54
N CYS A 109 13.06 -4.13 -2.02
CA CYS A 109 11.63 -3.97 -1.81
C CYS A 109 11.28 -3.49 -0.39
N CYS A 110 12.25 -2.98 0.37
CA CYS A 110 12.03 -2.54 1.74
C CYS A 110 10.88 -1.50 1.81
N PRO A 111 9.77 -1.80 2.53
CA PRO A 111 8.57 -0.98 2.48
C PRO A 111 8.79 0.40 3.10
N VAL A 112 9.59 0.46 4.17
CA VAL A 112 9.98 1.72 4.80
C VAL A 112 10.85 2.57 3.86
N ASN A 113 11.77 1.95 3.11
CA ASN A 113 12.61 2.69 2.17
C ASN A 113 11.80 3.21 0.96
N ALA A 114 10.91 2.38 0.42
CA ALA A 114 9.98 2.80 -0.63
C ALA A 114 9.11 3.97 -0.16
N PHE A 115 8.58 3.91 1.06
CA PHE A 115 7.77 5.00 1.62
C PHE A 115 8.56 6.30 1.85
N LYS A 116 9.82 6.21 2.30
CA LYS A 116 10.70 7.39 2.40
C LYS A 116 10.95 8.04 1.05
N GLN A 117 11.24 7.24 0.02
CA GLN A 117 11.38 7.73 -1.35
C GLN A 117 10.09 8.37 -1.86
N TYR A 118 8.94 7.80 -1.51
CA TYR A 118 7.64 8.33 -1.84
C TYR A 118 7.40 9.71 -1.23
N ILE A 119 7.67 9.88 0.07
CA ILE A 119 7.55 11.17 0.75
C ILE A 119 8.52 12.20 0.16
N CYS A 120 9.77 11.82 -0.08
CA CYS A 120 10.80 12.74 -0.59
C CYS A 120 10.45 13.33 -1.96
N ARG A 121 9.68 12.62 -2.79
CA ARG A 121 9.25 13.06 -4.12
C ARG A 121 7.87 13.72 -4.12
N ARG A 122 7.23 13.82 -2.96
CA ARG A 122 5.90 14.38 -2.79
C ARG A 122 6.02 15.91 -2.74
N HIS A 123 5.18 16.60 -3.50
CA HIS A 123 5.16 18.06 -3.52
C HIS A 123 4.90 18.62 -2.11
N GLU A 124 5.53 19.74 -1.75
CA GLU A 124 5.49 20.30 -0.38
C GLU A 124 4.06 20.60 0.08
N ASP A 125 3.24 21.21 -0.79
CA ASP A 125 1.82 21.50 -0.51
C ASP A 125 0.95 20.25 -0.29
N ALA A 126 1.48 19.08 -0.65
CA ALA A 126 0.82 17.78 -0.59
C ALA A 126 1.32 16.92 0.59
N GLN A 127 2.03 17.50 1.56
CA GLN A 127 2.52 16.81 2.77
C GLN A 127 1.65 17.06 4.01
N THR A 128 0.49 17.70 3.84
CA THR A 128 -0.49 17.86 4.93
C THR A 128 -1.16 16.54 5.27
N THR A 129 -1.56 16.35 6.52
CA THR A 129 -2.25 15.14 6.99
C THR A 129 -3.53 14.86 6.20
N ASP A 130 -4.24 15.91 5.79
CA ASP A 130 -5.51 15.83 5.06
C ASP A 130 -5.34 15.74 3.54
N SER A 131 -4.11 15.74 3.03
CA SER A 131 -3.83 15.55 1.61
C SER A 131 -4.13 14.12 1.16
N ARG A 132 -4.56 13.95 -0.09
CA ARG A 132 -4.81 12.62 -0.68
C ARG A 132 -3.54 11.79 -0.69
N PHE A 133 -3.63 10.54 -0.25
CA PHE A 133 -2.45 9.68 -0.17
C PHE A 133 -1.81 9.44 -1.53
N PHE A 134 -2.57 9.15 -2.59
CA PHE A 134 -2.03 9.00 -3.95
C PHE A 134 -2.23 10.27 -4.78
N PHE A 135 -1.19 10.64 -5.54
CA PHE A 135 -1.27 11.67 -6.58
C PHE A 135 -0.99 11.05 -7.94
N LYS A 136 -1.55 11.66 -8.99
CA LYS A 136 -1.13 11.37 -10.34
C LYS A 136 0.29 11.91 -10.51
N TYR A 137 1.20 11.09 -11.03
CA TYR A 137 2.51 11.58 -11.44
C TYR A 137 2.35 12.39 -12.74
N GLU A 138 3.10 13.48 -12.87
CA GLU A 138 3.18 14.19 -14.14
C GLU A 138 3.95 13.30 -15.12
N THR A 139 3.31 12.97 -16.24
CA THR A 139 4.04 12.46 -17.40
C THR A 139 4.56 13.69 -18.12
N ASP A 140 5.88 13.89 -18.14
CA ASP A 140 6.46 14.80 -19.11
C ASP A 140 5.99 14.30 -20.48
N ASN A 141 5.06 15.04 -21.10
CA ASN A 141 4.58 14.77 -22.44
C ASN A 141 5.76 14.98 -23.39
N THR A 142 6.62 13.98 -23.47
CA THR A 142 7.64 13.91 -24.51
C THR A 142 6.89 13.40 -25.73
N THR A 143 6.88 14.27 -26.74
CA THR A 143 6.13 14.26 -27.99
C THR A 143 6.10 12.93 -28.73
#